data_AF-A0A0F8Y5X9-F1
#
_entry.id   AF-A0A0F8Y5X9-F1
#
_cell.length_a   1.000
_cell.length_b   1.000
_cell.length_c   1.000
_cell.angle_alpha   90.00
_cell.angle_beta   90.00
_cell.angle_gamma   90.00
#
_symmetry.space_group_name_H-M   'P 1'
#
loop_
_entity.id
_entity.type
_entity.pdbx_description
1 polymer ?
#
loop_
_entity_poly.entity_id
_entity_poly.type
_entity_poly.pdbx_seq_one_letter_code
_entity_poly.pdbx_strand_id
1 'polypeptide(L)' 'MNNPLKPSSSLLASLGSIVVHVKEMLSPDGHAFDKTAIEGLLADPLVVEWLEQMDQMVLLPRLRSRDVLPEPRKKK' A
#
# COMPACT_ATOMS: atom_id res chain seq x y z
N MET A 1 16.92 9.39 2.77
CA MET A 1 16.19 8.31 2.09
C MET A 1 15.86 7.26 3.13
N ASN A 2 14.57 6.98 3.38
CA ASN A 2 14.19 5.86 4.22
C ASN A 2 14.44 4.55 3.46
N ASN A 3 14.87 3.51 4.17
CA ASN A 3 15.07 2.19 3.58
C ASN A 3 13.71 1.45 3.60
N PRO A 4 13.10 1.12 2.45
CA PRO A 4 11.79 0.45 2.41
C PRO A 4 11.81 -0.96 3.00
N LEU A 5 13.00 -1.57 3.13
CA LEU A 5 13.21 -2.87 3.79
C LEU A 5 13.40 -2.75 5.31
N LYS A 6 13.36 -1.52 5.85
CA LYS A 6 13.39 -1.23 7.29
C LYS A 6 12.25 -0.24 7.63
N PRO A 7 10.98 -0.66 7.46
CA PRO A 7 9.83 0.21 7.68
C PRO A 7 9.73 0.68 9.13
N SER A 8 9.14 1.85 9.34
CA SER A 8 8.80 2.35 10.68
C SER A 8 7.69 1.52 11.32
N SER A 9 7.55 1.61 12.65
CA SER A 9 6.43 0.97 13.37
C SER A 9 5.07 1.44 12.85
N SER A 10 4.92 2.73 12.53
CA SER A 10 3.68 3.27 11.97
C SER A 10 3.34 2.66 10.60
N LEU A 11 4.32 2.55 9.70
CA LEU A 11 4.11 1.91 8.40
C LEU A 11 3.78 0.42 8.56
N LEU A 12 4.47 -0.29 9.46
CA LEU A 12 4.16 -1.68 9.77
C LEU A 12 2.72 -1.85 10.31
N ALA A 13 2.24 -0.90 11.11
CA ALA A 13 0.86 -0.90 11.59
C ALA A 13 -0.13 -0.73 10.43
N SER A 14 0.10 0.22 9.51
CA SER A 14 -0.76 0.41 8.33
C SER A 14 -0.76 -0.83 7.42
N LEU A 15 0.41 -1.40 7.13
CA LEU A 15 0.53 -2.62 6.31
C LEU A 15 -0.16 -3.83 6.97
N GLY A 16 0.03 -4.01 8.28
CA GLY A 16 -0.66 -5.05 9.05
C GLY A 16 -2.18 -4.88 9.03
N SER A 17 -2.65 -3.64 9.17
CA SER A 17 -4.07 -3.30 9.10
C SER A 17 -4.68 -3.65 7.74
N ILE A 18 -3.98 -3.34 6.64
CA ILE A 18 -4.41 -3.73 5.28
C ILE A 18 -4.57 -5.25 5.19
N VAL A 19 -3.60 -6.02 5.69
CA VAL A 19 -3.67 -7.49 5.66
C VAL A 19 -4.87 -8.00 6.46
N VAL A 20 -5.13 -7.45 7.65
CA VAL A 20 -6.29 -7.85 8.47
C VAL A 20 -7.59 -7.55 7.73
N HIS A 21 -7.80 -6.33 7.26
CA HIS A 21 -9.04 -5.97 6.56
C HIS A 21 -9.24 -6.76 5.26
N VAL A 22 -8.18 -7.07 4.51
CA VAL A 22 -8.30 -7.96 3.34
C VAL A 22 -8.74 -9.36 3.77
N LYS A 23 -8.23 -9.90 4.88
CA LYS A 23 -8.64 -11.21 5.39
C LYS A 23 -10.10 -11.20 5.85
N GLU A 24 -10.53 -10.17 6.57
CA GLU A 24 -11.92 -10.02 7.01
C GLU A 24 -12.87 -9.87 5.80
N MET A 25 -12.52 -9.01 4.84
CA MET A 25 -13.30 -8.78 3.61
C MET A 25 -13.48 -10.06 2.78
N LEU A 26 -12.48 -10.94 2.76
CA LEU A 26 -12.53 -12.21 2.03
C LEU A 26 -13.14 -13.36 2.85
N SER A 27 -13.50 -13.12 4.11
CA SER A 27 -14.12 -14.11 4.97
C SER A 27 -15.61 -14.30 4.65
N PRO A 28 -16.25 -15.41 5.07
CA PRO A 28 -17.69 -15.61 4.93
C PRO A 28 -18.54 -14.49 5.57
N ASP A 29 -18.01 -13.83 6.60
CA ASP A 29 -18.67 -12.78 7.37
C ASP A 29 -18.13 -11.37 7.02
N GLY A 30 -17.49 -11.22 5.87
CA GLY A 30 -16.85 -9.96 5.46
C GLY A 30 -17.84 -8.81 5.32
N HIS A 31 -17.40 -7.60 5.70
CA HIS A 31 -18.23 -6.40 5.68
C HIS A 31 -17.77 -5.40 4.62
N ALA A 32 -18.71 -4.63 4.04
CA ALA A 32 -18.38 -3.58 3.09
C ALA A 32 -17.46 -2.48 3.68
N PHE A 33 -17.45 -2.33 5.01
CA PHE A 33 -16.57 -1.40 5.71
C PHE A 33 -15.09 -1.76 5.59
N ASP A 34 -14.75 -3.04 5.44
CA ASP A 34 -13.36 -3.45 5.23
C ASP A 34 -12.81 -2.87 3.92
N LYS A 35 -13.63 -2.82 2.87
CA LYS A 35 -13.26 -2.18 1.60
C LYS A 35 -12.93 -0.69 1.81
N THR A 36 -13.77 0.05 2.52
CA THR A 36 -13.52 1.47 2.82
C THR A 36 -12.25 1.67 3.65
N ALA A 37 -12.02 0.80 4.64
CA ALA A 37 -10.79 0.84 5.43
C ALA A 37 -9.55 0.57 4.56
N ILE A 38 -9.60 -0.44 3.68
CA ILE A 38 -8.53 -0.75 2.73
C ILE A 38 -8.27 0.44 1.80
N GLU A 39 -9.30 1.05 1.21
CA GLU A 39 -9.16 2.21 0.32
C GLU A 39 -8.49 3.39 1.05
N GLY A 40 -8.88 3.66 2.30
CA GLY A 40 -8.24 4.68 3.13
C GLY A 40 -6.77 4.38 3.43
N LEU A 41 -6.46 3.14 3.80
CA LEU A 41 -5.09 2.71 4.11
C LEU A 41 -4.18 2.69 2.88
N LEU A 42 -4.71 2.33 1.71
CA LEU A 42 -3.97 2.38 0.44
C LEU A 42 -3.71 3.82 -0.04
N ALA A 43 -4.51 4.79 0.42
CA ALA A 43 -4.30 6.20 0.18
C ALA A 43 -3.39 6.89 1.23
N ASP A 44 -2.96 6.17 2.28
CA ASP A 44 -2.02 6.69 3.29
C ASP A 44 -0.69 7.07 2.60
N PRO A 45 -0.21 8.31 2.74
CA PRO A 45 1.05 8.75 2.14
C PRO A 45 2.25 7.85 2.46
N LEU A 46 2.30 7.25 3.66
CA LEU A 46 3.39 6.35 4.04
C LEU A 46 3.34 5.04 3.26
N VAL A 47 2.14 4.52 3.01
CA VAL A 47 1.94 3.29 2.24
C VAL A 47 2.24 3.54 0.76
N VAL A 48 1.79 4.68 0.22
CA VAL A 48 2.07 5.09 -1.16
C VAL A 48 3.58 5.24 -1.39
N GLU A 49 4.27 6.00 -0.53
CA GLU A 49 5.73 6.19 -0.64
C GLU A 49 6.47 4.85 -0.56
N TRP A 50 6.06 3.96 0.34
CA TRP A 50 6.66 2.63 0.47
C TRP A 50 6.45 1.77 -0.78
N LEU A 51 5.24 1.78 -1.36
CA LEU A 51 4.95 1.06 -2.60
C LEU A 51 5.79 1.56 -3.78
N GLU A 52 5.96 2.88 -3.92
CA GLU A 52 6.82 3.47 -4.96
C GLU A 52 8.28 3.04 -4.80
N GLN A 53 8.80 3.05 -3.57
CA GLN A 53 10.16 2.61 -3.27
C GLN A 53 10.36 1.12 -3.57
N MET A 54 9.37 0.29 -3.23
CA MET A 54 9.41 -1.15 -3.51
C MET A 54 9.30 -1.47 -5.02
N ASP A 55 8.52 -0.70 -5.79
CA ASP A 55 8.43 -0.84 -7.26
C ASP A 55 9.75 -0.43 -7.94
N GLN A 56 10.41 0.64 -7.48
CA GLN A 56 11.73 1.04 -7.97
C GLN A 56 12.79 -0.05 -7.79
N MET A 57 12.65 -0.87 -6.75
CA MET A 57 13.53 -2.02 -6.48
C MET A 57 13.07 -3.30 -7.19
N VAL A 58 11.92 -3.28 -7.86
CA VAL A 58 11.30 -4.44 -8.54
C VAL A 58 11.06 -5.61 -7.57
N LEU A 59 10.68 -5.28 -6.33
CA LEU A 59 10.46 -6.28 -5.28
C LEU A 59 9.00 -6.71 -5.13
N LEU A 60 8.07 -6.08 -5.86
CA LEU A 60 6.65 -6.40 -5.83
C LEU A 60 6.11 -6.72 -7.24
N PRO A 61 5.05 -7.53 -7.35
CA PRO A 61 4.35 -7.74 -8.61
C PRO A 61 3.82 -6.41 -9.17
N ARG A 62 3.91 -6.25 -10.49
CA ARG A 62 3.37 -5.06 -11.16
C ARG A 62 1.85 -5.11 -11.19
N LEU A 63 1.21 -4.01 -10.79
CA LEU A 63 -0.22 -3.80 -10.99
C LEU A 63 -0.55 -3.80 -12.49
N ARG A 64 -1.72 -4.34 -12.82
CA ARG A 64 -2.17 -4.55 -14.22
C ARG A 64 -2.33 -3.24 -15.00
N SER A 65 -2.73 -2.17 -14.29
CA SER A 65 -2.78 -0.80 -14.80
C SER A 65 -1.69 0.01 -14.10
N ARG A 66 -0.62 0.33 -14.83
CA ARG A 66 0.46 1.21 -14.35
C ARG A 66 0.05 2.68 -14.22
N ASP A 67 -1.10 3.06 -14.77
CA ASP A 67 -1.54 4.45 -14.91
C ASP A 67 -2.04 5.11 -13.60
N VAL A 68 -2.00 4.40 -12.47
CA VAL A 68 -2.55 4.89 -11.19
C VAL A 68 -1.46 5.43 -10.25
N LEU A 69 -0.19 5.11 -10.49
CA LEU A 69 0.92 5.74 -9.77
C LEU A 69 1.32 7.02 -10.52
N PRO A 70 1.32 8.20 -9.86
CA PRO A 70 1.77 9.42 -10.50
C PRO A 70 3.24 9.23 -10.94
N GLU A 71 3.52 9.45 -12.22
CA GLU A 71 4.88 9.43 -12.74
C GLU A 71 5.80 10.28 -11.83
N PRO A 72 6.99 9.77 -11.45
CA PRO A 72 7.90 10.53 -10.61
C PRO A 72 8.19 11.87 -11.30
N ARG A 73 7.88 12.97 -10.61
CA ARG A 73 8.08 14.33 -11.17
C ARG A 73 9.51 14.43 -11.67
N LYS A 74 9.69 14.49 -13.00
CA LYS A 74 10.96 14.83 -13.61
C LYS A 74 11.34 16.21 -13.06
N LYS A 75 12.33 16.27 -12.18
CA LYS A 75 12.93 17.53 -11.76
C LYS A 75 13.49 18.17 -13.03
N LYS A 76 12.88 19.28 -13.46
CA LYS A 76 13.44 20.19 -14.45
C LYS A 76 14.61 20.95 -13.83
#